data_AF-A0A2S9GU69-F1
#
_entry.id   AF-A0A2S9GU69-F1
#
_cell.length_a   1.000
_cell.length_b   1.000
_cell.length_c   1.000
_cell.angle_alpha   90.00
_cell.angle_beta   90.00
_cell.angle_gamma   90.00
#
_symmetry.space_group_name_H-M   'P 1'
#
loop_
_entity.id
_entity.type
_entity.pdbx_description
1 polymer ?
#
loop_
_entity_poly.entity_id
_entity_poly.type
_entity_poly.pdbx_seq_one_letter_code
_entity_poly.pdbx_strand_id
1 'polypeptide(L)'
;MIPKIFILDDEAPARQRMRTLLSDIFEQCPTNVVGEAEHAQAALDAIAVCKPDIVLLDVQMPGISGIEFARHMLQNTQMQAAPIVIFVSAHDAYALQAFEVHAFDYLLKPVRAQRLQEAILRAVRLRNKISETSIEDSLDTSKNQHSTQLENLDLPTALPAKRQYFSVMERGRILLVSVKDVLYIKAEQKYLTLHTASQQHLIEESLQAIELEMPSVYVRIHRNTLIARAALVGVERGMELDEQTGKMTEAWQVILRDCKERLPISRRLWPTIKALVK
;
A
#
# COMPACT_ATOMS: atom_id res chain seq x y z
N MET A 1 -18.92 -15.69 6.88
CA MET A 1 -18.16 -15.98 8.12
C MET A 1 -18.19 -14.73 8.98
N ILE A 2 -18.41 -14.86 10.29
CA ILE A 2 -18.33 -13.73 11.24
C ILE A 2 -16.85 -13.54 11.59
N PRO A 3 -16.21 -12.40 11.23
CA PRO A 3 -14.80 -12.18 11.51
C PRO A 3 -14.53 -12.09 13.01
N LYS A 4 -13.48 -12.77 13.46
CA LYS A 4 -12.91 -12.66 14.80
C LYS A 4 -12.02 -11.42 14.89
N ILE A 5 -12.33 -10.52 15.81
CA ILE A 5 -11.62 -9.26 16.01
C ILE A 5 -10.85 -9.31 17.32
N PHE A 6 -9.60 -8.87 17.29
CA PHE A 6 -8.79 -8.61 18.48
C PHE A 6 -8.50 -7.12 18.58
N ILE A 7 -8.51 -6.56 19.80
CA ILE A 7 -8.27 -5.13 20.03
C ILE A 7 -7.00 -4.97 20.87
N LEU A 8 -6.02 -4.21 20.38
CA LEU A 8 -4.81 -3.87 21.10
C LEU A 8 -4.69 -2.35 21.19
N ASP A 9 -4.83 -1.81 22.39
CA ASP A 9 -4.75 -0.38 22.71
C ASP A 9 -4.44 -0.27 24.20
N ASP A 10 -3.46 0.53 24.61
CA ASP A 10 -3.05 0.65 26.00
C ASP A 10 -4.10 1.37 26.87
N GLU A 11 -4.92 2.21 26.25
CA GLU A 11 -5.97 2.97 26.95
C GLU A 11 -7.28 2.17 27.09
N ALA A 12 -7.65 1.85 28.33
CA ALA A 12 -8.93 1.18 28.61
C ALA A 12 -10.18 1.90 28.04
N PRO A 13 -10.28 3.25 28.07
CA PRO A 13 -11.39 3.96 27.43
C PRO A 13 -11.45 3.77 25.92
N ALA A 14 -10.32 3.67 25.24
CA ALA A 14 -10.26 3.47 23.79
C ALA A 14 -10.71 2.04 23.42
N ARG A 15 -10.28 1.02 24.18
CA ARG A 15 -10.78 -0.37 24.03
C ARG A 15 -12.30 -0.44 24.22
N GLN A 16 -12.82 0.18 25.28
CA GLN A 16 -14.26 0.24 25.53
C GLN A 16 -15.02 0.94 24.39
N ARG A 17 -14.46 2.05 23.87
CA ARG A 17 -15.06 2.78 22.76
C ARG A 17 -15.11 1.94 21.49
N MET A 18 -14.04 1.21 21.17
CA MET A 18 -14.03 0.30 20.02
C MET A 18 -15.09 -0.79 20.16
N ARG A 19 -15.24 -1.37 21.36
CA ARG A 19 -16.28 -2.37 21.63
C ARG A 19 -17.68 -1.81 21.41
N THR A 20 -17.96 -0.61 21.92
CA THR A 20 -19.24 0.08 21.67
C THR A 20 -19.49 0.28 20.19
N LEU A 21 -18.50 0.78 19.44
CA LEU A 21 -18.64 1.00 18.00
C LEU A 21 -18.88 -0.32 17.23
N LEU A 22 -18.23 -1.42 17.63
CA LEU A 22 -18.45 -2.74 17.05
C LEU A 22 -19.86 -3.27 17.36
N SER A 23 -20.38 -3.03 18.56
CA SER A 23 -21.76 -3.35 18.92
C SER A 23 -22.77 -2.51 18.14
N ASP A 24 -22.51 -1.21 17.96
CA ASP A 24 -23.39 -0.29 17.24
C ASP A 24 -23.57 -0.69 15.77
N ILE A 25 -22.50 -1.24 15.15
CA ILE A 25 -22.53 -1.68 13.75
C ILE A 25 -22.89 -3.16 13.59
N PHE A 26 -23.17 -3.88 14.67
CA PHE A 26 -23.32 -5.34 14.65
C PHE A 26 -24.42 -5.82 13.72
N GLU A 27 -25.55 -5.11 13.66
CA GLU A 27 -26.67 -5.47 12.76
C GLU A 27 -26.26 -5.42 11.28
N GLN A 28 -25.41 -4.48 10.90
CA GLN A 28 -24.99 -4.31 9.51
C GLN A 28 -23.68 -5.03 9.19
N CYS A 29 -22.83 -5.26 10.19
CA CYS A 29 -21.56 -5.95 10.08
C CYS A 29 -21.35 -6.81 11.34
N PRO A 30 -21.85 -8.06 11.35
CA PRO A 30 -21.69 -8.95 12.49
C PRO A 30 -20.20 -9.26 12.70
N THR A 31 -19.70 -9.00 13.91
CA THR A 31 -18.30 -9.23 14.29
C THR A 31 -18.22 -9.94 15.64
N ASN A 32 -17.18 -10.73 15.88
CA ASN A 32 -16.95 -11.39 17.17
C ASN A 32 -15.63 -10.89 17.80
N VAL A 33 -15.70 -10.17 18.91
CA VAL A 33 -14.48 -9.74 19.64
C VAL A 33 -13.97 -10.93 20.46
N VAL A 34 -12.82 -11.49 20.08
CA VAL A 34 -12.26 -12.71 20.68
C VAL A 34 -11.24 -12.45 21.79
N GLY A 35 -10.78 -11.22 21.92
CA GLY A 35 -9.81 -10.85 22.94
C GLY A 35 -9.39 -9.39 22.84
N GLU A 36 -8.81 -8.91 23.93
CA GLU A 36 -8.28 -7.57 24.05
C GLU A 36 -7.00 -7.60 24.87
N ALA A 37 -6.07 -6.70 24.58
CA ALA A 37 -4.85 -6.53 25.35
C ALA A 37 -4.47 -5.05 25.43
N GLU A 38 -3.73 -4.72 26.50
CA GLU A 38 -3.23 -3.36 26.75
C GLU A 38 -1.74 -3.22 26.48
N HIS A 39 -1.04 -4.33 26.24
CA HIS A 39 0.38 -4.33 25.92
C HIS A 39 0.73 -5.45 24.94
N ALA A 40 1.80 -5.23 24.18
CA ALA A 40 2.25 -6.11 23.11
C ALA A 40 2.48 -7.57 23.54
N GLN A 41 3.15 -7.81 24.67
CA GLN A 41 3.48 -9.17 25.10
C GLN A 41 2.22 -10.03 25.31
N ALA A 42 1.24 -9.53 26.06
CA ALA A 42 -0.03 -10.23 26.28
C ALA A 42 -0.82 -10.39 24.97
N ALA A 43 -0.70 -9.43 24.06
CA ALA A 43 -1.34 -9.52 22.76
C ALA A 43 -0.76 -10.63 21.88
N LEU A 44 0.56 -10.81 21.82
CA LEU A 44 1.18 -11.91 21.06
C LEU A 44 0.70 -13.28 21.57
N ASP A 45 0.70 -13.48 22.88
CA ASP A 45 0.27 -14.73 23.51
C ASP A 45 -1.22 -15.01 23.24
N ALA A 46 -2.07 -14.00 23.37
CA ALA A 46 -3.50 -14.13 23.13
C ALA A 46 -3.84 -14.32 21.64
N ILE A 47 -3.15 -13.64 20.72
CA ILE A 47 -3.36 -13.78 19.27
C ILE A 47 -2.99 -15.19 18.81
N ALA A 48 -1.92 -15.78 19.35
CA ALA A 48 -1.51 -17.15 19.03
C ALA A 48 -2.59 -18.19 19.39
N VAL A 49 -3.33 -17.96 20.49
CA VAL A 49 -4.39 -18.85 20.96
C VAL A 49 -5.71 -18.57 20.24
N CYS A 50 -6.16 -17.31 20.21
CA CYS A 50 -7.47 -16.93 19.71
C CYS A 50 -7.58 -16.94 18.18
N LYS A 51 -6.44 -16.82 17.48
CA LYS A 51 -6.31 -16.77 16.01
C LYS A 51 -7.35 -15.83 15.38
N PRO A 52 -7.27 -14.52 15.66
CA PRO A 52 -8.21 -13.55 15.12
C PRO A 52 -8.08 -13.40 13.59
N ASP A 53 -9.15 -12.93 12.96
CA ASP A 53 -9.15 -12.57 11.54
C ASP A 53 -8.69 -11.13 11.31
N ILE A 54 -9.01 -10.24 12.24
CA ILE A 54 -8.70 -8.81 12.17
C ILE A 54 -8.13 -8.38 13.51
N VAL A 55 -7.07 -7.57 13.49
CA VAL A 55 -6.51 -6.91 14.67
C VAL A 55 -6.70 -5.41 14.51
N LEU A 56 -7.46 -4.79 15.42
CA LEU A 56 -7.54 -3.35 15.58
C LEU A 56 -6.40 -2.93 16.53
N LEU A 57 -5.49 -2.10 16.05
CA LEU A 57 -4.20 -1.89 16.69
C LEU A 57 -3.90 -0.40 16.89
N ASP A 58 -3.72 0.04 18.12
CA ASP A 58 -3.15 1.37 18.36
C ASP A 58 -1.68 1.39 17.91
N VAL A 59 -1.31 2.49 17.27
CA VAL A 59 0.05 2.78 16.86
C VAL A 59 0.88 3.24 18.05
N GLN A 60 0.31 4.07 18.91
CA GLN A 60 1.03 4.63 20.04
C GLN A 60 0.74 3.78 21.27
N MET A 61 1.73 3.03 21.72
CA MET A 61 1.67 2.29 22.97
C MET A 61 3.02 2.42 23.71
N PRO A 62 3.02 2.40 25.05
CA PRO A 62 4.24 2.36 25.83
C PRO A 62 5.10 1.14 25.51
N GLY A 63 6.41 1.34 25.43
CA GLY A 63 7.37 0.27 25.15
C GLY A 63 7.60 0.09 23.66
N ILE A 64 6.76 -0.72 22.99
CA ILE A 64 6.87 -0.95 21.54
C ILE A 64 5.70 -0.29 20.80
N SER A 65 5.99 0.30 19.64
CA SER A 65 4.93 0.87 18.80
C SER A 65 4.05 -0.23 18.20
N GLY A 66 2.79 0.09 17.90
CA GLY A 66 1.89 -0.83 17.17
C GLY A 66 2.46 -1.25 15.82
N ILE A 67 3.24 -0.38 15.18
CA ILE A 67 3.89 -0.67 13.90
C ILE A 67 4.96 -1.75 14.09
N GLU A 68 5.82 -1.61 15.10
CA GLU A 68 6.81 -2.63 15.43
C GLU A 68 6.13 -3.94 15.85
N PHE A 69 5.07 -3.87 16.65
CA PHE A 69 4.26 -5.04 17.01
C PHE A 69 3.71 -5.77 15.78
N ALA A 70 3.11 -5.05 14.83
CA ALA A 70 2.58 -5.63 13.60
C ALA A 70 3.68 -6.31 12.78
N ARG A 71 4.88 -5.69 12.71
CA ARG A 71 6.05 -6.29 12.05
C ARG A 71 6.45 -7.61 12.70
N HIS A 72 6.59 -7.63 14.03
CA HIS A 72 6.93 -8.84 14.79
C HIS A 72 5.89 -9.95 14.64
N MET A 73 4.60 -9.58 14.64
CA MET A 73 3.50 -10.52 14.46
C MET A 73 3.50 -11.14 13.05
N LEU A 74 3.75 -10.34 12.01
CA LEU A 74 3.78 -10.80 10.61
C LEU A 74 5.04 -11.63 10.28
N GLN A 75 6.16 -11.37 10.96
CA GLN A 75 7.40 -12.15 10.79
C GLN A 75 7.37 -13.51 11.50
N ASN A 76 6.37 -13.76 12.35
CA ASN A 76 6.27 -15.00 13.11
C ASN A 76 5.62 -16.11 12.24
N THR A 77 6.45 -16.85 11.52
CA THR A 77 6.11 -17.88 10.50
C THR A 77 5.26 -19.05 11.01
N GLN A 78 5.00 -19.14 12.32
CA GLN A 78 4.16 -20.19 12.93
C GLN A 78 2.66 -19.96 12.72
N MET A 79 2.22 -18.77 12.27
CA MET A 79 0.81 -18.51 11.97
C MET A 79 0.46 -18.93 10.54
N GLN A 80 -0.32 -20.02 10.40
CA GLN A 80 -0.83 -20.52 9.11
C GLN A 80 -1.66 -19.49 8.33
N ALA A 81 -2.22 -18.48 8.99
CA ALA A 81 -2.91 -17.35 8.35
C ALA A 81 -2.69 -16.08 9.18
N ALA A 82 -2.00 -15.10 8.61
CA ALA A 82 -1.78 -13.83 9.28
C ALA A 82 -3.11 -13.06 9.43
N PRO A 83 -3.38 -12.46 10.61
CA PRO A 83 -4.54 -11.59 10.76
C PRO A 83 -4.38 -10.30 9.93
N ILE A 84 -5.50 -9.75 9.49
CA ILE A 84 -5.52 -8.45 8.81
C ILE A 84 -5.36 -7.35 9.86
N VAL A 85 -4.37 -6.46 9.71
CA VAL A 85 -4.11 -5.38 10.66
C VAL A 85 -4.79 -4.08 10.21
N ILE A 86 -5.57 -3.48 11.10
CA ILE A 86 -6.15 -2.14 10.93
C ILE A 86 -5.61 -1.27 12.06
N PHE A 87 -4.84 -0.25 11.72
CA PHE A 87 -4.33 0.69 12.70
C PHE A 87 -5.39 1.68 13.15
N VAL A 88 -5.37 2.04 14.43
CA VAL A 88 -6.27 3.00 15.06
C VAL A 88 -5.45 3.99 15.86
N SER A 89 -5.17 5.19 15.35
CA SER A 89 -4.29 6.14 16.00
C SER A 89 -4.92 7.51 16.18
N ALA A 90 -4.49 8.27 17.19
CA ALA A 90 -4.81 9.69 17.34
C ALA A 90 -3.98 10.61 16.41
N HIS A 91 -2.92 10.09 15.80
CA HIS A 91 -1.99 10.88 14.99
C HIS A 91 -1.91 10.33 13.56
N ASP A 92 -1.91 11.21 12.58
CA ASP A 92 -1.75 10.89 11.15
C ASP A 92 -0.28 10.70 10.74
N ALA A 93 0.67 11.25 11.50
CA ALA A 93 2.11 11.17 11.23
C ALA A 93 2.64 9.73 11.07
N TYR A 94 2.00 8.75 11.73
CA TYR A 94 2.39 7.35 11.66
C TYR A 94 1.70 6.57 10.54
N ALA A 95 0.77 7.19 9.79
CA ALA A 95 0.10 6.55 8.67
C ALA A 95 1.11 6.08 7.62
N LEU A 96 2.17 6.86 7.36
CA LEU A 96 3.26 6.50 6.45
C LEU A 96 4.00 5.23 6.89
N GLN A 97 4.34 5.12 8.17
CA GLN A 97 5.05 3.96 8.73
C GLN A 97 4.15 2.72 8.82
N ALA A 98 2.84 2.91 9.01
CA ALA A 98 1.85 1.85 8.96
C ALA A 98 1.74 1.19 7.58
N PHE A 99 2.08 1.90 6.49
CA PHE A 99 2.16 1.31 5.15
C PHE A 99 3.33 0.34 5.00
N GLU A 100 4.47 0.57 5.67
CA GLU A 100 5.66 -0.30 5.58
C GLU A 100 5.44 -1.70 6.17
N VAL A 101 4.46 -1.85 7.07
CA VAL A 101 4.07 -3.13 7.68
C VAL A 101 2.86 -3.77 7.00
N HIS A 102 2.53 -3.35 5.78
CA HIS A 102 1.39 -3.87 5.01
C HIS A 102 0.05 -3.76 5.76
N ALA A 103 -0.17 -2.68 6.51
CA ALA A 103 -1.47 -2.44 7.13
C ALA A 103 -2.56 -2.42 6.07
N PHE A 104 -3.68 -3.06 6.40
CA PHE A 104 -4.82 -3.11 5.51
C PHE A 104 -5.61 -1.80 5.53
N ASP A 105 -5.68 -1.15 6.68
CA ASP A 105 -6.36 0.13 6.82
C ASP A 105 -5.82 0.94 8.01
N TYR A 106 -6.09 2.25 8.01
CA TYR A 106 -5.69 3.19 9.06
C TYR A 106 -6.87 4.08 9.44
N LEU A 107 -7.21 4.10 10.72
CA LEU A 107 -8.34 4.82 11.31
C LEU A 107 -7.83 5.90 12.25
N LEU A 108 -8.25 7.14 12.04
CA LEU A 108 -7.95 8.25 12.95
C LEU A 108 -8.97 8.31 14.09
N LYS A 109 -8.48 8.43 15.33
CA LYS A 109 -9.30 8.77 16.50
C LYS A 109 -9.75 10.25 16.37
N PRO A 110 -11.03 10.59 16.62
CA PRO A 110 -12.11 9.71 17.05
C PRO A 110 -12.66 8.86 15.89
N VAL A 111 -12.67 7.53 16.09
CA VAL A 111 -13.16 6.59 15.08
C VAL A 111 -14.68 6.72 14.95
N ARG A 112 -15.15 6.83 13.71
CA ARG A 112 -16.58 6.87 13.37
C ARG A 112 -17.07 5.45 13.04
N ALA A 113 -18.25 5.10 13.52
CA ALA A 113 -18.87 3.78 13.30
C ALA A 113 -18.88 3.36 11.83
N GLN A 114 -19.32 4.25 10.93
CA GLN A 114 -19.33 3.99 9.48
C GLN A 114 -17.94 3.69 8.92
N ARG A 115 -16.90 4.40 9.36
CA ARG A 115 -15.54 4.22 8.84
C ARG A 115 -14.94 2.89 9.32
N LEU A 116 -15.22 2.51 10.56
CA LEU A 116 -14.85 1.20 11.12
C LEU A 116 -15.55 0.07 10.37
N GLN A 117 -16.85 0.23 10.10
CA GLN A 117 -17.64 -0.73 9.33
C GLN A 117 -17.05 -0.92 7.92
N GLU A 118 -16.78 0.17 7.20
CA GLU A 118 -16.16 0.11 5.87
C GLU A 118 -14.79 -0.60 5.90
N ALA A 119 -13.97 -0.34 6.91
CA ALA A 119 -12.68 -1.00 7.09
C ALA A 119 -12.83 -2.51 7.25
N ILE A 120 -13.73 -2.95 8.14
CA ILE A 120 -13.99 -4.37 8.42
C ILE A 120 -14.56 -5.07 7.20
N LEU A 121 -15.54 -4.47 6.51
CA LEU A 121 -16.14 -5.06 5.31
C LEU A 121 -15.11 -5.26 4.19
N ARG A 122 -14.20 -4.30 4.00
CA ARG A 122 -13.10 -4.45 3.03
C ARG A 122 -12.15 -5.57 3.46
N ALA A 123 -11.82 -5.68 4.76
CA ALA A 123 -10.94 -6.72 5.28
C ALA A 123 -11.52 -8.12 5.06
N VAL A 124 -12.81 -8.30 5.34
CA VAL A 124 -13.52 -9.56 5.09
C VAL A 124 -13.50 -9.94 3.61
N ARG A 125 -13.75 -8.99 2.70
CA ARG A 125 -13.69 -9.25 1.25
C ARG A 125 -12.30 -9.72 0.80
N LEU A 126 -11.24 -9.10 1.32
CA LEU A 126 -9.87 -9.52 1.00
C LEU A 126 -9.60 -10.95 1.49
N ARG A 127 -10.00 -11.26 2.73
CA ARG A 127 -9.82 -12.59 3.32
C ARG A 127 -10.53 -13.67 2.51
N ASN A 128 -11.76 -13.42 2.07
CA ASN A 128 -12.50 -14.36 1.21
C ASN A 128 -11.77 -14.60 -0.12
N LYS A 129 -11.23 -13.55 -0.76
CA LYS A 129 -10.44 -13.69 -1.99
C LYS A 129 -9.16 -14.52 -1.79
N ILE A 130 -8.46 -14.31 -0.68
CA ILE A 130 -7.24 -15.09 -0.35
C ILE A 130 -7.62 -16.56 -0.19
N SER A 131 -8.70 -16.85 0.53
CA SER A 131 -9.21 -18.22 0.71
C SER A 131 -9.68 -18.86 -0.59
N GLU A 132 -10.28 -18.11 -1.51
CA GLU A 132 -10.73 -18.60 -2.83
C GLU A 132 -9.56 -18.87 -3.79
N THR A 133 -8.54 -18.02 -3.79
CA THR A 133 -7.34 -18.19 -4.63
C THR A 133 -6.56 -19.45 -4.23
N SER A 134 -6.53 -19.81 -2.94
CA SER A 134 -5.92 -21.06 -2.46
C SER A 134 -6.69 -22.33 -2.84
N ILE A 135 -7.96 -22.23 -3.27
CA ILE A 135 -8.77 -23.40 -3.67
C ILE A 135 -8.59 -23.72 -5.16
N GLU A 136 -8.38 -22.73 -6.02
CA GLU A 136 -8.17 -22.95 -7.47
C GLU A 136 -6.83 -23.64 -7.77
N ASP A 137 -5.78 -23.37 -6.99
CA ASP A 137 -4.48 -24.07 -7.11
C ASP A 137 -4.52 -25.56 -6.71
N SER A 138 -5.62 -26.03 -6.12
CA SER A 138 -5.75 -27.41 -5.62
C SER A 138 -6.38 -28.38 -6.61
N LEU A 139 -6.96 -27.91 -7.73
CA LEU A 139 -7.80 -28.75 -8.61
C LEU A 139 -7.12 -29.23 -9.90
N ASP A 140 -5.97 -28.69 -10.29
CA ASP A 140 -5.23 -29.11 -11.49
C ASP A 140 -4.10 -30.13 -11.20
N THR A 141 -4.32 -31.01 -10.23
CA THR A 141 -3.42 -32.15 -9.98
C THR A 141 -3.85 -33.37 -10.80
N SER A 142 -3.73 -33.32 -12.13
CA SER A 142 -3.74 -34.54 -12.97
C SER A 142 -3.24 -34.26 -14.39
N LYS A 143 -2.12 -34.90 -14.74
CA LYS A 143 -1.50 -35.03 -16.08
C LYS A 143 -0.53 -33.90 -16.49
N ASN A 144 0.70 -33.98 -15.99
CA ASN A 144 1.80 -34.44 -16.84
C ASN A 144 3.08 -34.69 -16.04
N GLN A 145 3.47 -35.96 -16.02
CA GLN A 145 4.76 -36.45 -15.57
C GLN A 145 5.77 -36.28 -16.70
N HIS A 146 6.89 -35.59 -16.45
CA HIS A 146 8.27 -35.97 -16.79
C HIS A 146 9.18 -34.82 -16.36
N SER A 147 9.76 -34.86 -15.15
CA SER A 147 11.05 -35.46 -14.83
C SER A 147 12.26 -34.68 -15.37
N THR A 148 12.88 -33.82 -14.56
CA THR A 148 14.31 -33.96 -14.23
C THR A 148 14.72 -33.09 -13.03
N GLN A 149 15.36 -33.76 -12.07
CA GLN A 149 16.46 -33.32 -11.21
C GLN A 149 16.20 -32.30 -10.09
N LEU A 150 16.23 -32.87 -8.89
CA LEU A 150 16.40 -32.22 -7.59
C LEU A 150 17.76 -31.53 -7.48
N GLU A 151 17.75 -30.43 -6.72
CA GLU A 151 18.81 -29.80 -5.91
C GLU A 151 19.10 -28.34 -6.28
N ASN A 152 18.32 -27.44 -5.67
CA ASN A 152 18.86 -26.44 -4.74
C ASN A 152 17.74 -25.87 -3.88
N LEU A 153 17.93 -25.95 -2.57
CA LEU A 153 17.09 -25.34 -1.56
C LEU A 153 17.29 -23.82 -1.62
N ASP A 154 16.40 -23.11 -2.29
CA ASP A 154 16.18 -21.69 -2.04
C ASP A 154 14.86 -21.53 -1.27
N LEU A 155 15.02 -21.21 0.01
CA LEU A 155 14.03 -20.65 0.92
C LEU A 155 13.09 -19.70 0.15
N PRO A 156 11.75 -19.78 0.28
CA PRO A 156 10.89 -18.74 -0.25
C PRO A 156 11.12 -17.48 0.57
N THR A 157 12.11 -16.70 0.15
CA THR A 157 12.27 -15.30 0.50
C THR A 157 11.04 -14.63 -0.07
N ALA A 158 10.04 -14.38 0.79
CA ALA A 158 8.79 -13.75 0.40
C ALA A 158 9.11 -12.47 -0.38
N LEU A 159 8.84 -12.50 -1.68
CA LEU A 159 8.94 -11.33 -2.55
C LEU A 159 8.07 -10.22 -1.97
N PRO A 160 8.55 -8.96 -1.90
CA PRO A 160 7.73 -7.86 -1.42
C PRO A 160 6.52 -7.72 -2.33
N ALA A 161 5.32 -7.79 -1.76
CA ALA A 161 4.09 -7.53 -2.52
C ALA A 161 4.16 -6.10 -3.08
N LYS A 162 4.39 -5.96 -4.40
CA LYS A 162 4.49 -4.67 -5.10
C LYS A 162 3.28 -3.80 -4.77
N ARG A 163 3.51 -2.57 -4.33
CA ARG A 163 2.45 -1.58 -4.09
C ARG A 163 1.58 -1.41 -5.33
N GLN A 164 0.26 -1.54 -5.15
CA GLN A 164 -0.72 -1.51 -6.24
C GLN A 164 -1.49 -0.18 -6.34
N TYR A 165 -1.47 0.64 -5.28
CA TYR A 165 -2.23 1.89 -5.19
C TYR A 165 -1.44 3.01 -4.51
N PHE A 166 -1.67 4.25 -4.93
CA PHE A 166 -1.33 5.46 -4.19
C PHE A 166 -2.53 5.92 -3.37
N SER A 167 -2.27 6.38 -2.15
CA SER A 167 -3.26 6.96 -1.27
C SER A 167 -3.22 8.48 -1.41
N VAL A 168 -4.29 9.07 -1.91
CA VAL A 168 -4.40 10.51 -2.18
C VAL A 168 -5.38 11.11 -1.18
N MET A 169 -4.98 12.17 -0.49
CA MET A 169 -5.88 12.90 0.40
C MET A 169 -6.51 14.07 -0.36
N GLU A 170 -7.82 14.01 -0.59
CA GLU A 170 -8.55 15.06 -1.31
C GLU A 170 -9.82 15.44 -0.53
N ARG A 171 -9.94 16.73 -0.16
CA ARG A 171 -11.11 17.30 0.55
C ARG A 171 -11.55 16.48 1.79
N GLY A 172 -10.58 15.95 2.54
CA GLY A 172 -10.83 15.14 3.74
C GLY A 172 -11.25 13.69 3.46
N ARG A 173 -11.04 13.18 2.24
CA ARG A 173 -11.27 11.79 1.84
C ARG A 173 -9.98 11.17 1.30
N ILE A 174 -9.79 9.88 1.53
CA ILE A 174 -8.67 9.11 0.97
C ILE A 174 -9.16 8.42 -0.29
N LEU A 175 -8.55 8.75 -1.43
CA LEU A 175 -8.77 8.10 -2.72
C LEU A 175 -7.62 7.12 -2.99
N LEU A 176 -7.96 5.92 -3.44
CA LEU A 176 -6.98 4.94 -3.91
C LEU A 176 -6.84 5.07 -5.42
N VAL A 177 -5.67 5.49 -5.87
CA VAL A 177 -5.33 5.62 -7.29
C VAL A 177 -4.46 4.43 -7.68
N SER A 178 -4.85 3.63 -8.68
CA SER A 178 -4.01 2.49 -9.07
C SER A 178 -2.67 2.98 -9.61
N VAL A 179 -1.60 2.30 -9.20
CA VAL A 179 -0.24 2.52 -9.74
C VAL A 179 -0.23 2.36 -11.28
N LYS A 180 -1.08 1.49 -11.83
CA LYS A 180 -1.18 1.26 -13.28
C LYS A 180 -1.88 2.39 -14.04
N ASP A 181 -2.67 3.21 -13.34
CA ASP A 181 -3.45 4.30 -13.94
C ASP A 181 -2.66 5.63 -13.95
N VAL A 182 -1.58 5.71 -13.18
CA VAL A 182 -0.70 6.88 -13.15
C VAL A 182 0.23 6.86 -14.36
N LEU A 183 0.18 7.91 -15.17
CA LEU A 183 1.01 8.08 -16.36
C LEU A 183 2.38 8.68 -16.01
N TYR A 184 2.40 9.69 -15.16
CA TYR A 184 3.62 10.31 -14.64
C TYR A 184 3.39 10.96 -13.28
N ILE A 185 4.50 11.21 -12.59
CA ILE A 185 4.55 11.83 -11.27
C ILE A 185 5.51 12.99 -11.35
N LYS A 186 5.07 14.17 -10.93
CA LYS A 186 5.85 15.40 -11.00
C LYS A 186 5.97 16.01 -9.61
N ALA A 187 7.16 16.44 -9.23
CA ALA A 187 7.35 17.21 -8.00
C ALA A 187 7.05 18.69 -8.26
N GLU A 188 6.06 19.23 -7.53
CA GLU A 188 5.65 20.62 -7.61
C GLU A 188 5.66 21.24 -6.20
N GLN A 189 6.65 22.11 -5.95
CA GLN A 189 6.89 22.76 -4.66
C GLN A 189 7.09 21.78 -3.49
N LYS A 190 6.05 21.57 -2.66
CA LYS A 190 6.09 20.73 -1.45
C LYS A 190 5.43 19.36 -1.64
N TYR A 191 4.78 19.13 -2.77
CA TYR A 191 3.98 17.94 -3.03
C TYR A 191 4.40 17.25 -4.32
N LEU A 192 4.05 15.97 -4.45
CA LEU A 192 4.07 15.31 -5.74
C LEU A 192 2.66 15.28 -6.32
N THR A 193 2.57 15.57 -7.60
CA THR A 193 1.34 15.45 -8.38
C THR A 193 1.41 14.15 -9.17
N LEU A 194 0.49 13.23 -8.88
CA LEU A 194 0.20 12.06 -9.70
C LEU A 194 -0.71 12.47 -10.85
N HIS A 195 -0.28 12.24 -12.08
CA HIS A 195 -1.07 12.50 -13.27
C HIS A 195 -1.64 11.20 -13.81
N THR A 196 -2.96 11.05 -13.74
CA THR A 196 -3.70 9.98 -14.40
C THR A 196 -4.29 10.49 -15.72
N ALA A 197 -4.88 9.59 -16.52
CA ALA A 197 -5.54 10.00 -17.77
C ALA A 197 -6.73 10.95 -17.55
N SER A 198 -7.41 10.85 -16.40
CA SER A 198 -8.65 11.60 -16.13
C SER A 198 -8.46 12.80 -15.20
N GLN A 199 -7.51 12.74 -14.27
CA GLN A 199 -7.35 13.76 -13.23
C GLN A 199 -5.96 13.75 -12.58
N GLN A 200 -5.69 14.78 -11.77
CA GLN A 200 -4.46 14.95 -11.03
C GLN A 200 -4.71 14.78 -9.54
N HIS A 201 -3.73 14.25 -8.83
CA HIS A 201 -3.83 13.95 -7.42
C HIS A 201 -2.56 14.33 -6.67
N LEU A 202 -2.68 14.89 -5.47
CA LEU A 202 -1.53 15.30 -4.67
C LEU A 202 -1.19 14.23 -3.62
N ILE A 203 0.10 13.92 -3.51
CA ILE A 203 0.65 13.02 -2.48
C ILE A 203 1.86 13.66 -1.79
N GLU A 204 2.05 13.28 -0.53
CA GLU A 204 3.13 13.75 0.35
C GLU A 204 4.27 12.72 0.42
N GLU A 205 4.81 12.36 -0.74
CA GLU A 205 5.93 11.40 -0.85
C GLU A 205 7.14 12.04 -1.56
N SER A 206 8.23 11.29 -1.71
CA SER A 206 9.39 11.73 -2.49
C SER A 206 9.55 10.91 -3.77
N LEU A 207 10.01 11.56 -4.85
CA LEU A 207 10.29 10.85 -6.11
C LEU A 207 11.36 9.78 -5.92
N GLN A 208 12.30 9.96 -5.00
CA GLN A 208 13.34 8.96 -4.72
C GLN A 208 12.76 7.70 -4.07
N ALA A 209 11.82 7.86 -3.13
CA ALA A 209 11.16 6.72 -2.50
C ALA A 209 10.36 5.89 -3.53
N ILE A 210 9.55 6.55 -4.36
CA ILE A 210 8.73 5.86 -5.38
C ILE A 210 9.61 5.17 -6.42
N GLU A 211 10.72 5.78 -6.82
CA GLU A 211 11.68 5.19 -7.76
C GLU A 211 12.37 3.95 -7.20
N LEU A 212 12.75 3.97 -5.92
CA LEU A 212 13.40 2.85 -5.25
C LEU A 212 12.42 1.70 -4.97
N GLU A 213 11.19 2.03 -4.60
CA GLU A 213 10.12 1.06 -4.33
C GLU A 213 9.67 0.35 -5.61
N MET A 214 9.52 1.10 -6.71
CA MET A 214 8.93 0.60 -7.95
C MET A 214 9.79 0.87 -9.19
N PRO A 215 11.08 0.46 -9.22
CA PRO A 215 12.00 0.76 -10.32
C PRO A 215 11.62 0.06 -11.62
N SER A 216 10.84 -1.03 -11.52
CA SER A 216 10.31 -1.79 -12.66
C SER A 216 9.02 -1.20 -13.25
N VAL A 217 8.36 -0.28 -12.53
CA VAL A 217 7.11 0.35 -12.97
C VAL A 217 7.36 1.79 -13.38
N TYR A 218 8.11 2.54 -12.57
CA TYR A 218 8.46 3.93 -12.83
C TYR A 218 9.91 4.05 -13.30
N VAL A 219 10.17 5.10 -14.09
CA VAL A 219 11.51 5.49 -14.50
C VAL A 219 11.64 7.01 -14.43
N ARG A 220 12.77 7.49 -13.92
CA ARG A 220 13.06 8.92 -13.85
C ARG A 220 13.51 9.46 -15.20
N ILE A 221 12.83 10.51 -15.65
CA ILE A 221 13.16 11.23 -16.90
C ILE A 221 13.76 12.61 -16.62
N HIS A 222 13.42 13.20 -15.47
CA HIS A 222 13.89 14.51 -15.05
C HIS A 222 14.05 14.56 -13.53
N ARG A 223 14.80 15.55 -13.00
CA ARG A 223 15.05 15.67 -11.56
C ARG A 223 13.77 15.74 -10.72
N ASN A 224 12.70 16.26 -11.30
CA ASN A 224 11.37 16.43 -10.70
C ASN A 224 10.29 15.58 -11.39
N THR A 225 10.64 14.56 -12.19
CA THR A 225 9.62 13.79 -12.93
C THR A 225 9.97 12.31 -13.09
N LEU A 226 9.03 11.45 -12.69
CA LEU A 226 8.97 10.02 -12.98
C LEU A 226 7.86 9.75 -13.98
N ILE A 227 8.04 8.77 -14.86
CA ILE A 227 6.98 8.27 -15.75
C ILE A 227 6.73 6.80 -15.53
N ALA A 228 5.51 6.34 -15.77
CA ALA A 228 5.23 4.91 -15.84
C ALA A 228 5.79 4.34 -17.14
N ARG A 229 6.57 3.26 -17.03
CA ARG A 229 7.16 2.55 -18.18
C ARG A 229 6.07 2.04 -19.13
N ALA A 230 4.97 1.53 -18.57
CA ALA A 230 3.81 1.04 -19.34
C ALA A 230 3.01 2.17 -20.03
N ALA A 231 3.26 3.43 -19.70
CA ALA A 231 2.66 4.58 -20.37
C ALA A 231 3.55 5.18 -21.46
N LEU A 232 4.84 4.80 -21.53
CA LEU A 232 5.78 5.31 -22.53
C LEU A 232 5.44 4.78 -23.92
N VAL A 233 5.11 5.68 -24.84
CA VAL A 233 4.83 5.36 -26.25
C VAL A 233 6.05 5.61 -27.11
N GLY A 234 6.82 6.67 -26.83
CA GLY A 234 7.99 7.03 -27.61
C GLY A 234 8.67 8.29 -27.11
N VAL A 235 9.62 8.78 -27.91
CA VAL A 235 10.37 10.02 -27.63
C VAL A 235 10.47 10.85 -28.90
N GLU A 236 10.36 12.16 -28.77
CA GLU A 236 10.51 13.12 -29.87
C GLU A 236 11.46 14.26 -29.47
N ARG A 237 11.94 15.01 -30.47
CA ARG A 237 12.66 16.26 -30.20
C ARG A 237 11.67 17.42 -30.23
N GLY A 238 11.65 18.19 -29.16
CA GLY A 238 10.85 19.39 -29.02
C GLY A 238 11.65 20.54 -28.44
N MET A 239 11.02 21.71 -28.39
CA MET A 239 11.60 22.88 -27.70
C MET A 239 11.13 22.89 -26.24
N GLU A 240 12.06 23.10 -25.32
CA GLU A 240 11.83 23.27 -23.89
C GLU A 240 12.26 24.67 -23.46
N LEU A 241 11.48 25.31 -22.59
CA LEU A 241 11.85 26.58 -21.98
C LEU A 241 12.87 26.32 -20.87
N ASP A 242 14.09 26.82 -21.07
CA ASP A 242 15.09 26.81 -20.01
C ASP A 242 14.69 27.83 -18.93
N GLU A 243 14.29 27.34 -17.76
CA GLU A 243 13.88 28.17 -16.60
C GLU A 243 14.97 29.16 -16.17
N GLN A 244 16.25 28.91 -16.47
CA GLN A 244 17.36 29.78 -16.07
C GLN A 244 17.68 30.86 -17.10
N THR A 245 17.55 30.54 -18.39
CA THR A 245 17.95 31.45 -19.47
C THR A 245 16.76 32.09 -20.20
N GLY A 246 15.55 31.58 -19.96
CA GLY A 246 14.32 31.99 -20.66
C GLY A 246 14.31 31.66 -22.15
N LYS A 247 15.32 30.92 -22.64
CA LYS A 247 15.46 30.57 -24.06
C LYS A 247 14.83 29.22 -24.33
N MET A 248 14.22 29.10 -25.51
CA MET A 248 13.82 27.82 -26.07
C MET A 248 15.08 27.03 -26.44
N THR A 249 15.22 25.82 -25.89
CA THR A 249 16.32 24.91 -26.21
C THR A 249 15.76 23.59 -26.72
N GLU A 250 16.43 22.96 -27.67
CA GLU A 250 16.02 21.63 -28.14
C GLU A 250 16.31 20.58 -27.06
N ALA A 251 15.28 19.84 -26.68
CA ALA A 251 15.36 18.75 -25.72
C ALA A 251 14.59 17.53 -26.23
N TRP A 252 15.03 16.34 -25.79
CA TRP A 252 14.23 15.14 -25.99
C TRP A 252 13.04 15.16 -25.04
N GLN A 253 11.86 14.82 -25.52
CA GLN A 253 10.63 14.78 -24.76
C GLN A 253 10.02 13.38 -24.87
N VAL A 254 9.41 12.88 -23.78
CA VAL A 254 8.66 11.63 -23.82
C VAL A 254 7.23 11.86 -24.31
N ILE A 255 6.73 10.90 -25.06
CA ILE A 255 5.34 10.78 -25.47
C ILE A 255 4.72 9.69 -24.61
N LEU A 256 3.70 10.05 -23.84
CA LEU A 256 2.95 9.12 -23.00
C LEU A 256 1.59 8.81 -23.63
N ARG A 257 1.07 7.60 -23.40
CA ARG A 257 -0.31 7.24 -23.77
C ARG A 257 -1.29 8.11 -23.00
N ASP A 258 -2.41 8.44 -23.61
CA ASP A 258 -3.51 9.20 -22.98
C ASP A 258 -3.09 10.56 -22.38
N CYS A 259 -1.92 11.08 -22.78
CA CYS A 259 -1.40 12.37 -22.33
C CYS A 259 -1.05 13.27 -23.53
N LYS A 260 -1.63 14.46 -23.55
CA LYS A 260 -1.32 15.48 -24.57
C LYS A 260 -0.03 16.26 -24.25
N GLU A 261 0.38 16.26 -22.99
CA GLU A 261 1.60 16.95 -22.55
C GLU A 261 2.85 16.19 -23.00
N ARG A 262 3.92 16.93 -23.34
CA ARG A 262 5.24 16.39 -23.69
C ARG A 262 6.20 16.74 -22.57
N LEU A 263 6.74 15.71 -21.92
CA LEU A 263 7.58 15.91 -20.74
C LEU A 263 9.06 15.87 -21.15
N PRO A 264 9.84 16.91 -20.82
CA PRO A 264 11.25 16.97 -21.17
C PRO A 264 12.08 15.95 -20.41
N ILE A 265 13.10 15.42 -21.10
CA ILE A 265 14.06 14.45 -20.58
C ILE A 265 15.35 15.17 -20.27
N SER A 266 15.83 15.02 -19.04
CA SER A 266 17.15 15.53 -18.66
C SER A 266 18.24 14.86 -19.49
N ARG A 267 19.20 15.66 -19.98
CA ARG A 267 20.33 15.18 -20.80
C ARG A 267 21.08 14.01 -20.14
N ARG A 268 21.15 13.99 -18.81
CA ARG A 268 21.81 12.93 -18.02
C ARG A 268 21.04 11.61 -18.01
N LEU A 269 19.72 11.66 -18.14
CA LEU A 269 18.82 10.51 -18.09
C LEU A 269 18.45 9.98 -19.49
N TRP A 270 18.76 10.75 -20.54
CA TRP A 270 18.53 10.35 -21.93
C TRP A 270 19.06 8.96 -22.29
N PRO A 271 20.30 8.54 -21.93
CA PRO A 271 20.78 7.20 -22.25
C PRO A 271 19.89 6.09 -21.70
N THR A 272 19.40 6.25 -20.47
CA THR A 272 18.50 5.30 -19.80
C THR A 272 17.17 5.20 -20.54
N ILE A 273 16.57 6.33 -20.92
CA ILE A 273 15.28 6.34 -21.62
C ILE A 273 15.42 5.82 -23.05
N LYS A 274 16.50 6.16 -23.74
CA LYS A 274 16.80 5.65 -25.08
C LYS A 274 16.90 4.12 -25.11
N ALA A 275 17.39 3.49 -24.04
CA ALA A 275 17.45 2.03 -23.92
C ALA A 275 16.06 1.38 -23.73
N LEU A 276 15.05 2.14 -23.29
CA LEU A 276 13.69 1.63 -23.08
C LEU A 276 12.80 1.69 -24.32
N VAL A 277 13.18 2.49 -25.32
CA VAL A 277 12.42 2.70 -26.57
C VAL A 277 13.04 1.92 -27.75
N LYS A 278 14.14 1.21 -27.52
CA LYS A 278 14.76 0.30 -28.49
C LYS A 278 14.26 -1.13 -28.28
#